data_AF-A0A972N5I6-F1
#
_entry.id   AF-A0A972N5I6-F1
#
_cell.length_a   1.000
_cell.length_b   1.000
_cell.length_c   1.000
_cell.angle_alpha   90.00
_cell.angle_beta   90.00
_cell.angle_gamma   90.00
#
_symmetry.space_group_name_H-M   'P 1'
#
loop_
_entity.id
_entity.type
_entity.pdbx_description
1 polymer ?
#
loop_
_entity_poly.entity_id
_entity_poly.type
_entity_poly.pdbx_seq_one_letter_code
_entity_poly.pdbx_strand_id
1 'polypeptide(L)'
;LRRLGVTWVSLAPRFVGRFEKGVDYIGDLGEFERTFRQHVAVAQALGPYKLSLHSGSDKFSIYPIVAEWAGDLVHLKTAGTSYLVALEIVARVHPPLFREILAFARERYPVDRATYHVSADVSRVPLPETLPDEALPQVLHDFHGRQVLHVTFGSVLTARDEKGRFRFRERLLATLWEAEEAYSAALESHFDQHLAPFDRSD
;
A
#
# COMPACT_ATOMS: atom_id res chain seq x y z
N LEU A 1 3.86 29.07 -9.70
CA LEU A 1 2.42 28.94 -9.35
C LEU A 1 1.84 30.26 -8.84
N ARG A 2 2.31 30.81 -7.71
CA ARG A 2 1.85 32.10 -7.16
C ARG A 2 1.87 33.27 -8.16
N ARG A 3 2.98 33.45 -8.90
CA ARG A 3 3.08 34.49 -9.96
C ARG A 3 1.98 34.37 -11.03
N LEU A 4 1.48 33.16 -11.27
CA LEU A 4 0.44 32.88 -12.27
C LEU A 4 -0.98 32.88 -11.65
N GLY A 5 -1.15 33.27 -10.39
CA GLY A 5 -2.45 33.29 -9.72
C GLY A 5 -3.05 31.91 -9.44
N VAL A 6 -2.24 30.83 -9.47
CA VAL A 6 -2.73 29.46 -9.24
C VAL A 6 -2.97 29.21 -7.76
N THR A 7 -4.22 28.86 -7.41
CA THR A 7 -4.61 28.34 -6.09
C THR A 7 -4.40 26.83 -6.03
N TRP A 8 -3.84 26.33 -4.94
CA TRP A 8 -3.45 24.94 -4.80
C TRP A 8 -3.40 24.53 -3.33
N VAL A 9 -3.63 23.25 -3.05
CA VAL A 9 -3.80 22.72 -1.69
C VAL A 9 -2.57 21.94 -1.21
N SER A 10 -1.91 21.21 -2.11
CA SER A 10 -0.77 20.36 -1.76
C SER A 10 0.23 20.19 -2.91
N LEU A 11 1.46 19.85 -2.55
CA LEU A 11 2.50 19.39 -3.48
C LEU A 11 2.89 17.96 -3.14
N ALA A 12 3.00 17.10 -4.14
CA ALA A 12 3.64 15.78 -4.00
C ALA A 12 5.03 15.81 -4.67
N PRO A 13 6.09 16.24 -3.97
CA PRO A 13 7.44 16.14 -4.51
C PRO A 13 7.88 14.67 -4.58
N ARG A 14 8.92 14.40 -5.35
CA ARG A 14 9.66 13.15 -5.24
C ARG A 14 10.71 13.30 -4.14
N PHE A 15 10.46 12.69 -2.98
CA PHE A 15 11.42 12.63 -1.88
C PHE A 15 12.62 11.72 -2.22
N VAL A 16 13.71 11.88 -1.47
CA VAL A 16 14.89 10.99 -1.54
C VAL A 16 14.55 9.57 -1.11
N GLY A 17 15.36 8.60 -1.53
CA GLY A 17 15.09 7.17 -1.34
C GLY A 17 13.96 6.66 -2.23
N ARG A 18 13.29 5.59 -1.79
CA ARG A 18 12.25 4.92 -2.58
C ARG A 18 10.97 4.70 -1.78
N PHE A 19 9.86 5.03 -2.43
CA PHE A 19 8.50 4.87 -1.93
C PHE A 19 7.78 3.80 -2.75
N GLU A 20 8.24 2.56 -2.63
CA GLU A 20 7.66 1.42 -3.35
C GLU A 20 6.28 1.06 -2.80
N LYS A 21 5.46 0.36 -3.60
CA LYS A 21 4.08 0.02 -3.23
C LYS A 21 4.06 -1.08 -2.16
N GLY A 22 3.17 -0.94 -1.18
CA GLY A 22 2.90 -1.98 -0.19
C GLY A 22 4.04 -2.31 0.76
N VAL A 23 5.08 -1.48 0.90
CA VAL A 23 6.23 -1.74 1.77
C VAL A 23 6.70 -0.45 2.43
N ASP A 24 7.55 -0.55 3.45
CA ASP A 24 8.14 0.61 4.13
C ASP A 24 9.11 1.38 3.22
N TYR A 25 9.52 2.56 3.69
CA TYR A 25 10.52 3.39 3.06
C TYR A 25 11.85 2.65 2.89
N ILE A 26 12.50 2.85 1.74
CA ILE A 26 13.82 2.26 1.47
C ILE A 26 14.81 3.40 1.20
N GLY A 27 15.70 3.64 2.16
CA GLY A 27 16.73 4.68 2.09
C GLY A 27 17.31 4.99 3.48
N ASP A 28 18.13 6.04 3.53
CA ASP A 28 18.68 6.56 4.78
C ASP A 28 17.68 7.52 5.45
N LEU A 29 17.27 7.21 6.68
CA LEU A 29 16.26 8.00 7.41
C LEU A 29 16.78 9.40 7.78
N GLY A 30 18.08 9.55 8.07
CA GLY A 30 18.67 10.85 8.38
C GLY A 30 18.73 11.76 7.16
N GLU A 31 19.03 11.20 5.98
CA GLU A 31 18.98 11.91 4.71
C GLU A 31 17.53 12.29 4.35
N PHE A 32 16.59 11.37 4.55
CA PHE A 32 15.17 11.66 4.39
C PHE A 32 14.74 12.83 5.26
N GLU A 33 15.00 12.78 6.58
CA GLU A 33 14.64 13.84 7.51
C GLU A 33 15.27 15.19 7.10
N ARG A 34 16.58 15.20 6.86
CA ARG A 34 17.32 16.41 6.47
C ARG A 34 16.71 17.09 5.25
N THR A 35 16.35 16.31 4.22
CA THR A 35 15.76 16.84 2.99
C THR A 35 14.26 17.13 3.13
N PHE A 36 13.52 16.37 3.94
CA PHE A 36 12.12 16.62 4.25
C PHE A 36 11.94 17.97 4.96
N ARG A 37 12.82 18.30 5.91
CA ARG A 37 12.85 19.63 6.55
C ARG A 37 13.01 20.78 5.56
N GLN A 38 13.79 20.58 4.50
CA GLN A 38 13.93 21.57 3.43
C GLN A 38 12.61 21.72 2.64
N HIS A 39 11.92 20.61 2.34
CA HIS A 39 10.60 20.66 1.72
C HIS A 39 9.57 21.37 2.62
N VAL A 40 9.58 21.13 3.92
CA VAL A 40 8.74 21.84 4.89
C VAL A 40 9.02 23.33 4.89
N ALA A 41 10.30 23.74 4.95
CA ALA A 41 10.68 25.16 4.92
C ALA A 41 10.18 25.86 3.64
N VAL A 42 10.28 25.20 2.48
CA VAL A 42 9.73 25.71 1.22
C VAL A 42 8.20 25.80 1.28
N ALA A 43 7.53 24.80 1.88
CA ALA A 43 6.08 24.79 2.04
C ALA A 43 5.56 25.90 2.94
N GLN A 44 6.29 26.22 4.01
CA GLN A 44 5.98 27.34 4.91
C GLN A 44 6.26 28.69 4.23
N ALA A 45 7.40 28.84 3.57
CA ALA A 45 7.79 30.11 2.95
C ALA A 45 6.93 30.50 1.73
N LEU A 46 6.49 29.50 0.95
CA LEU A 46 5.73 29.71 -0.29
C LEU A 46 4.24 29.33 -0.16
N GLY A 47 3.82 28.90 1.02
CA GLY A 47 2.46 28.46 1.31
C GLY A 47 1.77 29.32 2.38
N PRO A 48 1.09 28.70 3.37
CA PRO A 48 1.13 27.27 3.68
C PRO A 48 0.35 26.40 2.68
N TYR A 49 0.96 25.28 2.27
CA TYR A 49 0.31 24.20 1.52
C TYR A 49 0.76 22.86 2.10
N LYS A 50 0.00 21.79 1.85
CA LYS A 50 0.31 20.46 2.41
C LYS A 50 1.41 19.75 1.62
N LEU A 51 2.28 19.03 2.30
CA LEU A 51 3.16 18.05 1.67
C LEU A 51 2.40 16.73 1.51
N SER A 52 2.26 16.30 0.25
CA SER A 52 1.51 15.11 -0.12
C SER A 52 2.43 13.91 -0.29
N LEU A 53 2.23 12.87 0.52
CA LEU A 53 2.96 11.60 0.45
C LEU A 53 2.22 10.63 -0.49
N HIS A 54 2.73 10.51 -1.71
CA HIS A 54 2.27 9.51 -2.67
C HIS A 54 2.96 8.17 -2.44
N SER A 55 2.26 7.06 -2.74
CA SER A 55 2.66 5.73 -2.25
C SER A 55 2.86 5.74 -0.74
N GLY A 56 2.07 6.56 -0.04
CA GLY A 56 2.33 6.92 1.34
C GLY A 56 1.99 5.84 2.33
N SER A 57 1.12 4.89 1.96
CA SER A 57 0.78 3.74 2.80
C SER A 57 1.98 2.85 3.09
N ASP A 58 1.96 2.24 4.27
CA ASP A 58 2.94 1.32 4.84
C ASP A 58 4.34 1.92 5.07
N LYS A 59 4.48 3.25 5.02
CA LYS A 59 5.75 3.97 5.23
C LYS A 59 6.01 4.28 6.71
N PHE A 60 5.81 3.29 7.57
CA PHE A 60 5.78 3.47 9.02
C PHE A 60 7.05 4.11 9.57
N SER A 61 8.23 3.77 9.05
CA SER A 61 9.50 4.33 9.52
C SER A 61 9.64 5.84 9.35
N ILE A 62 8.94 6.45 8.38
CA ILE A 62 9.03 7.90 8.11
C ILE A 62 7.86 8.69 8.69
N TYR A 63 6.78 8.04 9.13
CA TYR A 63 5.63 8.77 9.68
C TYR A 63 5.98 9.64 10.89
N PRO A 64 6.79 9.20 11.87
CA PRO A 64 7.19 10.05 12.99
C PRO A 64 7.93 11.31 12.53
N ILE A 65 8.87 11.17 11.58
CA ILE A 65 9.62 12.28 10.99
C ILE A 65 8.66 13.26 10.28
N VAL A 66 7.73 12.73 9.49
CA VAL A 66 6.76 13.55 8.76
C VAL A 66 5.86 14.30 9.74
N ALA A 67 5.32 13.62 10.75
CA ALA A 67 4.44 14.20 11.75
C ALA A 67 5.14 15.30 12.56
N GLU A 68 6.37 15.05 13.00
CA GLU A 68 7.19 16.01 13.74
C GLU A 68 7.40 17.30 12.95
N TRP A 69 7.83 17.20 11.69
CA TRP A 69 8.26 18.36 10.93
C TRP A 69 7.13 19.08 10.19
N ALA A 70 6.11 18.36 9.69
CA ALA A 70 5.03 18.95 8.91
C ALA A 70 3.75 19.19 9.71
N GLY A 71 3.58 18.57 10.88
CA GLY A 71 2.35 18.67 11.68
C GLY A 71 1.10 18.39 10.84
N ASP A 72 0.11 19.27 10.93
CA ASP A 72 -1.18 19.13 10.24
C ASP A 72 -1.11 19.42 8.72
N LEU A 73 0.04 19.88 8.21
CA LEU A 73 0.23 20.23 6.80
C LEU A 73 0.68 19.03 5.96
N VAL A 74 0.07 17.87 6.20
CA VAL A 74 0.35 16.61 5.50
C VAL A 74 -0.90 16.13 4.75
N HIS A 75 -0.69 15.51 3.60
CA HIS A 75 -1.69 14.73 2.90
C HIS A 75 -1.14 13.33 2.62
N LEU A 76 -1.62 12.33 3.35
CA LEU A 76 -1.18 10.94 3.19
C LEU A 76 -2.11 10.21 2.21
N LYS A 77 -1.56 9.78 1.07
CA LYS A 77 -2.35 9.04 0.06
C LYS A 77 -2.15 7.53 0.20
N THR A 78 -3.21 6.84 0.59
CA THR A 78 -3.33 5.38 0.57
C THR A 78 -4.25 4.94 -0.58
N ALA A 79 -4.20 3.65 -0.95
CA ALA A 79 -5.13 3.04 -1.92
C ALA A 79 -4.99 1.51 -1.88
N GLY A 80 -3.87 0.99 -2.40
CA GLY A 80 -3.68 -0.46 -2.60
C GLY A 80 -3.57 -1.27 -1.31
N THR A 81 -3.24 -0.64 -0.17
CA THR A 81 -3.20 -1.38 1.10
C THR A 81 -4.55 -1.94 1.52
N SER A 82 -5.66 -1.25 1.21
CA SER A 82 -7.00 -1.77 1.54
C SER A 82 -7.29 -3.06 0.78
N TYR A 83 -6.79 -3.18 -0.46
CA TYR A 83 -6.85 -4.45 -1.20
C TYR A 83 -5.99 -5.54 -0.56
N LEU A 84 -4.81 -5.19 -0.01
CA LEU A 84 -3.98 -6.16 0.71
C LEU A 84 -4.64 -6.64 2.01
N VAL A 85 -5.28 -5.74 2.76
CA VAL A 85 -6.09 -6.10 3.94
C VAL A 85 -7.24 -7.03 3.54
N ALA A 86 -7.93 -6.74 2.43
CA ALA A 86 -8.98 -7.63 1.92
C ALA A 86 -8.44 -9.04 1.58
N LEU A 87 -7.27 -9.12 0.95
CA LEU A 87 -6.62 -10.41 0.69
C LEU A 87 -6.21 -11.14 1.96
N GLU A 88 -5.88 -10.42 3.03
CA GLU A 88 -5.57 -11.03 4.34
C GLU A 88 -6.80 -11.73 4.93
N ILE A 89 -7.97 -11.10 4.84
CA ILE A 89 -9.23 -11.71 5.24
C ILE A 89 -9.49 -12.96 4.40
N VAL A 90 -9.37 -12.86 3.06
CA VAL A 90 -9.56 -14.00 2.16
C VAL A 90 -8.59 -15.15 2.49
N ALA A 91 -7.33 -14.85 2.83
CA ALA A 91 -6.35 -15.86 3.23
C ALA A 91 -6.77 -16.61 4.50
N ARG A 92 -7.41 -15.92 5.45
CA ARG A 92 -7.88 -16.50 6.72
C ARG A 92 -9.18 -17.30 6.57
N VAL A 93 -10.15 -16.78 5.83
CA VAL A 93 -11.52 -17.32 5.81
C VAL A 93 -11.84 -18.16 4.56
N HIS A 94 -11.12 -17.95 3.46
CA HIS A 94 -11.23 -18.76 2.24
C HIS A 94 -9.83 -19.12 1.68
N PRO A 95 -9.02 -19.91 2.40
CA PRO A 95 -7.66 -20.30 1.99
C PRO A 95 -7.53 -20.82 0.55
N PRO A 96 -8.46 -21.67 0.03
CA PRO A 96 -8.36 -22.14 -1.37
C PRO A 96 -8.39 -21.01 -2.41
N LEU A 97 -9.23 -19.98 -2.21
CA LEU A 97 -9.32 -18.84 -3.11
C LEU A 97 -8.04 -18.01 -3.05
N PHE A 98 -7.49 -17.79 -1.85
CA PHE A 98 -6.24 -17.07 -1.71
C PHE A 98 -5.07 -17.80 -2.40
N ARG A 99 -5.01 -19.13 -2.32
CA ARG A 99 -4.00 -19.94 -3.04
C ARG A 99 -4.09 -19.74 -4.56
N GLU A 100 -5.30 -19.76 -5.11
CA GLU A 100 -5.52 -19.50 -6.54
C GLU A 100 -5.06 -18.09 -6.94
N ILE A 101 -5.38 -17.08 -6.13
CA ILE A 101 -4.97 -15.68 -6.36
C ILE A 101 -3.45 -15.55 -6.26
N LEU A 102 -2.81 -16.14 -5.26
CA LEU A 102 -1.36 -16.08 -5.08
C LEU A 102 -0.63 -16.76 -6.24
N ALA A 103 -1.09 -17.93 -6.69
CA ALA A 103 -0.54 -18.61 -7.86
C ALA A 103 -0.59 -17.69 -9.09
N PHE A 104 -1.77 -17.11 -9.35
CA PHE A 104 -1.99 -16.24 -10.49
C PHE A 104 -1.20 -14.93 -10.40
N ALA A 105 -1.12 -14.32 -9.23
CA ALA A 105 -0.33 -13.11 -8.99
C ALA A 105 1.15 -13.33 -9.28
N ARG A 106 1.71 -14.47 -8.85
CA ARG A 106 3.11 -14.83 -9.17
C ARG A 106 3.35 -14.90 -10.67
N GLU A 107 2.44 -15.53 -11.42
CA GLU A 107 2.53 -15.63 -12.88
C GLU A 107 2.42 -14.26 -13.57
N ARG A 108 1.52 -13.40 -13.08
CA ARG A 108 1.26 -12.08 -13.66
C ARG A 108 2.30 -11.02 -13.31
N TYR A 109 2.98 -11.17 -12.17
CA TYR A 109 3.89 -10.15 -11.64
C TYR A 109 4.93 -9.62 -12.64
N PRO A 110 5.65 -10.45 -13.43
CA PRO A 110 6.62 -9.96 -14.41
C PRO A 110 6.02 -8.98 -15.43
N VAL A 111 4.74 -9.15 -15.77
CA VAL A 111 4.02 -8.29 -16.71
C VAL A 111 3.42 -7.09 -16.00
N ASP A 112 2.72 -7.31 -14.89
CA ASP A 112 1.94 -6.27 -14.22
C ASP A 112 2.82 -5.24 -13.52
N ARG A 113 4.05 -5.61 -13.12
CA ARG A 113 5.00 -4.68 -12.50
C ARG A 113 5.49 -3.57 -13.43
N ALA A 114 5.28 -3.65 -14.75
CA ALA A 114 5.89 -2.73 -15.72
C ALA A 114 5.49 -1.25 -15.49
N THR A 115 4.33 -1.00 -14.87
CA THR A 115 3.83 0.34 -14.55
C THR A 115 4.07 0.75 -13.10
N TYR A 116 4.80 -0.06 -12.32
CA TYR A 116 5.08 0.17 -10.90
C TYR A 116 6.58 0.22 -10.62
N HIS A 117 6.98 1.15 -9.76
CA HIS A 117 8.32 1.14 -9.17
C HIS A 117 8.32 0.21 -7.95
N VAL A 118 8.67 -1.05 -8.18
CA VAL A 118 8.73 -2.14 -7.19
C VAL A 118 9.96 -3.02 -7.44
N SER A 119 10.47 -3.64 -6.37
CA SER A 119 11.71 -4.42 -6.39
C SER A 119 11.56 -5.88 -5.96
N ALA A 120 10.33 -6.36 -5.77
CA ALA A 120 10.08 -7.74 -5.41
C ALA A 120 10.67 -8.76 -6.39
N ASP A 121 11.11 -9.86 -5.79
CA ASP A 121 11.61 -11.05 -6.43
C ASP A 121 10.59 -12.17 -6.24
N VAL A 122 9.92 -12.54 -7.35
CA VAL A 122 8.88 -13.57 -7.35
C VAL A 122 9.41 -14.94 -6.90
N SER A 123 10.71 -15.22 -7.08
CA SER A 123 11.32 -16.47 -6.64
C SER A 123 11.40 -16.60 -5.11
N ARG A 124 11.36 -15.47 -4.41
CA ARG A 124 11.38 -15.40 -2.93
C ARG A 124 10.01 -15.48 -2.30
N VAL A 125 8.95 -15.29 -3.08
CA VAL A 125 7.59 -15.56 -2.63
C VAL A 125 7.44 -17.09 -2.48
N PRO A 126 6.74 -17.62 -1.48
CA PRO A 126 6.44 -19.06 -1.39
C PRO A 126 5.42 -19.51 -2.43
N LEU A 127 5.52 -20.77 -2.87
CA LEU A 127 4.50 -21.38 -3.71
C LEU A 127 3.27 -21.71 -2.87
N PRO A 128 2.04 -21.40 -3.33
CA PRO A 128 0.84 -21.61 -2.54
C PRO A 128 0.75 -23.02 -1.97
N GLU A 129 0.94 -24.06 -2.78
CA GLU A 129 0.83 -25.48 -2.42
C GLU A 129 1.82 -25.95 -1.34
N THR A 130 2.89 -25.19 -1.09
CA THR A 130 3.89 -25.53 -0.06
C THR A 130 3.56 -24.97 1.32
N LEU A 131 2.59 -24.06 1.42
CA LEU A 131 2.21 -23.46 2.69
C LEU A 131 1.03 -24.20 3.31
N PRO A 132 0.98 -24.41 4.63
CA PRO A 132 -0.25 -24.75 5.32
C PRO A 132 -1.19 -23.52 5.37
N ASP A 133 -2.49 -23.73 5.59
CA ASP A 133 -3.51 -22.66 5.48
C ASP A 133 -3.21 -21.51 6.46
N GLU A 134 -2.79 -21.83 7.69
CA GLU A 134 -2.44 -20.87 8.74
C GLU A 134 -1.24 -19.97 8.39
N ALA A 135 -0.39 -20.39 7.45
CA ALA A 135 0.77 -19.62 7.01
C ALA A 135 0.47 -18.69 5.82
N LEU A 136 -0.68 -18.83 5.15
CA LEU A 136 -1.02 -18.02 3.98
C LEU A 136 -1.07 -16.51 4.25
N PRO A 137 -1.63 -16.02 5.38
CA PRO A 137 -1.64 -14.59 5.68
C PRO A 137 -0.24 -13.98 5.77
N GLN A 138 0.78 -14.77 6.15
CA GLN A 138 2.16 -14.27 6.28
C GLN A 138 2.77 -13.81 4.96
N VAL A 139 2.25 -14.27 3.83
CA VAL A 139 2.68 -13.78 2.50
C VAL A 139 2.38 -12.29 2.32
N LEU A 140 1.34 -11.77 2.99
CA LEU A 140 0.96 -10.35 2.94
C LEU A 140 1.76 -9.48 3.92
N HIS A 141 2.59 -10.08 4.77
CA HIS A 141 3.55 -9.39 5.64
C HIS A 141 5.00 -9.51 5.13
N ASP A 142 5.26 -10.45 4.21
CA ASP A 142 6.55 -10.54 3.50
C ASP A 142 6.69 -9.43 2.45
N PHE A 143 7.89 -8.86 2.33
CA PHE A 143 8.21 -7.80 1.38
C PHE A 143 7.87 -8.19 -0.08
N HIS A 144 8.26 -9.39 -0.51
CA HIS A 144 8.09 -9.82 -1.89
C HIS A 144 6.64 -10.19 -2.17
N GLY A 145 6.04 -10.97 -1.27
CA GLY A 145 4.64 -11.40 -1.38
C GLY A 145 3.69 -10.22 -1.41
N ARG A 146 3.87 -9.25 -0.52
CA ARG A 146 3.03 -8.05 -0.41
C ARG A 146 3.10 -7.19 -1.67
N GLN A 147 4.29 -6.97 -2.24
CA GLN A 147 4.42 -6.24 -3.52
C GLN A 147 3.81 -7.00 -4.71
N VAL A 148 4.07 -8.32 -4.80
CA VAL A 148 3.52 -9.16 -5.87
C VAL A 148 1.99 -9.06 -5.89
N LEU A 149 1.37 -9.28 -4.74
CA LEU A 149 -0.09 -9.20 -4.60
C LEU A 149 -0.60 -7.78 -4.87
N HIS A 150 0.09 -6.74 -4.38
CA HIS A 150 -0.33 -5.36 -4.56
C HIS A 150 -0.43 -4.98 -6.04
N VAL A 151 0.59 -5.27 -6.85
CA VAL A 151 0.63 -4.75 -8.23
C VAL A 151 -0.26 -5.53 -9.18
N THR A 152 -0.59 -6.78 -8.85
CA THR A 152 -1.41 -7.64 -9.71
C THR A 152 -2.92 -7.50 -9.49
N PHE A 153 -3.37 -6.59 -8.62
CA PHE A 153 -4.79 -6.42 -8.29
C PHE A 153 -5.67 -6.26 -9.55
N GLY A 154 -5.17 -5.52 -10.55
CA GLY A 154 -5.88 -5.29 -11.82
C GLY A 154 -6.13 -6.60 -12.57
N SER A 155 -5.10 -7.42 -12.74
CA SER A 155 -5.25 -8.75 -13.35
C SER A 155 -6.18 -9.65 -12.53
N VAL A 156 -6.05 -9.68 -11.21
CA VAL A 156 -6.91 -10.51 -10.35
C VAL A 156 -8.38 -10.11 -10.49
N LEU A 157 -8.69 -8.82 -10.47
CA LEU A 157 -10.07 -8.34 -10.54
C LEU A 157 -10.69 -8.40 -11.94
N THR A 158 -9.89 -8.55 -12.99
CA THR A 158 -10.36 -8.54 -14.38
C THR A 158 -10.19 -9.86 -15.12
N ALA A 159 -9.44 -10.82 -14.57
CA ALA A 159 -9.27 -12.14 -15.15
C ALA A 159 -10.62 -12.82 -15.38
N ARG A 160 -10.79 -13.43 -16.56
CA ARG A 160 -11.99 -14.16 -16.96
C ARG A 160 -11.68 -15.62 -17.27
N ASP A 161 -12.64 -16.50 -17.03
CA ASP A 161 -12.60 -17.89 -17.47
C ASP A 161 -12.96 -18.03 -18.95
N GLU A 162 -12.87 -19.26 -19.49
CA GLU A 162 -13.20 -19.57 -20.89
C GLU A 162 -14.65 -19.22 -21.27
N LYS A 163 -15.55 -19.13 -20.27
CA LYS A 163 -16.96 -18.75 -20.44
C LYS A 163 -17.19 -17.25 -20.28
N GLY A 164 -16.12 -16.46 -20.14
CA GLY A 164 -16.17 -15.02 -19.98
C GLY A 164 -16.57 -14.54 -18.59
N ARG A 165 -16.70 -15.41 -17.59
CA ARG A 165 -17.06 -15.04 -16.21
C ARG A 165 -15.82 -14.59 -15.45
N PHE A 166 -15.96 -13.71 -14.46
CA PHE A 166 -14.81 -13.30 -13.66
C PHE A 166 -14.26 -14.48 -12.87
N ARG A 167 -12.94 -14.70 -12.96
CA ARG A 167 -12.27 -15.85 -12.33
C ARG A 167 -12.23 -15.72 -10.81
N PHE A 168 -11.93 -14.52 -10.31
CA PHE A 168 -11.72 -14.28 -8.87
C PHE A 168 -12.68 -13.24 -8.29
N ARG A 169 -13.01 -12.18 -9.05
CA ARG A 169 -13.69 -10.99 -8.54
C ARG A 169 -14.98 -11.30 -7.77
N GLU A 170 -15.85 -12.13 -8.32
CA GLU A 170 -17.16 -12.43 -7.70
C GLU A 170 -16.99 -13.20 -6.39
N ARG A 171 -16.12 -14.22 -6.38
CA ARG A 171 -15.80 -15.01 -5.18
C ARG A 171 -15.11 -14.14 -4.12
N LEU A 172 -14.16 -13.30 -4.52
CA LEU A 172 -13.46 -12.39 -3.62
C LEU A 172 -14.43 -11.43 -2.94
N LEU A 173 -15.32 -10.80 -3.71
CA LEU A 173 -16.30 -9.89 -3.12
C LEU A 173 -17.32 -10.62 -2.24
N ALA A 174 -17.81 -11.79 -2.65
CA ALA A 174 -18.69 -12.63 -1.83
C ALA A 174 -18.06 -12.98 -0.48
N THR A 175 -16.80 -13.43 -0.48
CA THR A 175 -16.06 -13.72 0.75
C THR A 175 -15.93 -12.49 1.65
N LEU A 176 -15.68 -11.30 1.07
CA LEU A 176 -15.57 -10.06 1.86
C LEU A 176 -16.92 -9.60 2.42
N TRP A 177 -18.03 -9.82 1.71
CA TRP A 177 -19.37 -9.53 2.23
C TRP A 177 -19.75 -10.46 3.37
N GLU A 178 -19.41 -11.75 3.27
CA GLU A 178 -19.63 -12.72 4.36
C GLU A 178 -18.76 -12.42 5.59
N ALA A 179 -17.57 -11.83 5.39
CA ALA A 179 -16.62 -11.46 6.43
C ALA A 179 -16.55 -9.93 6.68
N GLU A 180 -17.65 -9.19 6.46
CA GLU A 180 -17.66 -7.72 6.46
C GLU A 180 -17.14 -7.11 7.77
N GLU A 181 -17.57 -7.64 8.92
CA GLU A 181 -17.12 -7.16 10.23
C GLU A 181 -15.61 -7.37 10.42
N ALA A 182 -15.10 -8.55 10.05
CA ALA A 182 -13.69 -8.86 10.15
C ALA A 182 -12.84 -7.99 9.22
N TYR A 183 -13.32 -7.71 8.01
CA TYR A 183 -12.64 -6.82 7.07
C TYR A 183 -12.64 -5.37 7.56
N SER A 184 -13.76 -4.89 8.09
CA SER A 184 -13.88 -3.53 8.64
C SER A 184 -12.95 -3.33 9.83
N ALA A 185 -12.93 -4.28 10.78
CA ALA A 185 -12.04 -4.22 11.93
C ALA A 185 -10.54 -4.29 11.52
N ALA A 186 -10.20 -5.11 10.52
CA ALA A 186 -8.84 -5.18 10.02
C ALA A 186 -8.41 -3.89 9.30
N LEU A 187 -9.32 -3.25 8.55
CA LEU A 187 -9.06 -1.95 7.92
C LEU A 187 -8.86 -0.85 8.97
N GLU A 188 -9.73 -0.80 9.97
CA GLU A 188 -9.63 0.17 11.07
C GLU A 188 -8.28 0.04 11.76
N SER A 189 -7.95 -1.17 12.24
CA SER A 189 -6.66 -1.43 12.90
C SER A 189 -5.46 -1.07 12.02
N HIS A 190 -5.53 -1.35 10.71
CA HIS A 190 -4.46 -1.03 9.79
C HIS A 190 -4.30 0.49 9.58
N PHE A 191 -5.41 1.24 9.50
CA PHE A 191 -5.36 2.69 9.35
C PHE A 191 -5.05 3.42 10.66
N ASP A 192 -5.42 2.86 11.81
CA ASP A 192 -5.01 3.38 13.11
C ASP A 192 -3.48 3.43 13.22
N GLN A 193 -2.79 2.38 12.75
CA GLN A 193 -1.32 2.39 12.69
C GLN A 193 -0.77 3.49 11.76
N HIS A 194 -1.48 3.82 10.68
CA HIS A 194 -1.06 4.89 9.78
C HIS A 194 -1.29 6.28 10.38
N LEU A 195 -2.35 6.44 11.17
CA LEU A 195 -2.79 7.71 11.72
C LEU A 195 -2.15 8.01 13.08
N ALA A 196 -1.80 6.98 13.86
CA ALA A 196 -1.27 7.12 15.22
C ALA A 196 -0.07 8.08 15.32
N PRO A 197 0.92 8.09 14.40
CA PRO A 197 2.02 9.05 14.46
C PRO A 197 1.59 10.51 14.27
N PHE A 198 0.42 10.75 13.68
CA PHE A 198 -0.14 12.08 13.42
C PHE A 198 -1.19 12.51 14.46
N ASP A 199 -1.59 11.60 15.34
CA ASP A 199 -2.49 11.93 16.43
C ASP A 199 -1.71 12.68 17.51
N ARG A 200 -2.10 13.94 17.76
CA ARG A 200 -1.46 14.84 18.75
C ARG A 200 -2.31 15.00 20.00
N SER A 201 -3.12 13.99 20.33
CA SER A 201 -3.90 13.94 21.56
C SER A 201 -2.96 13.78 22.78
N ASP A 202 -2.47 14.91 23.30
CA ASP A 202 -2.09 15.08 24.71
C ASP A 202 -3.28 15.64 25.51
#